data_AF-A0A968TPN4-F1
#
_entry.id   AF-A0A968TPN4-F1
#
_cell.length_a   1.000
_cell.length_b   1.000
_cell.length_c   1.000
_cell.angle_alpha   90.00
_cell.angle_beta   90.00
_cell.angle_gamma   90.00
#
_symmetry.space_group_name_H-M   'P 1'
#
loop_
_entity.id
_entity.type
_entity.pdbx_description
1 polymer ?
#
loop_
_entity_poly.entity_id
_entity_poly.type
_entity_poly.pdbx_seq_one_letter_code
_entity_poly.pdbx_strand_id
1 'polypeptide(L)'
;MPTERVVEAIRALPDRPGIYVFRDGGGRALYVGKAKSLRKRAANYLREEQEPRLAAMLGEAADLEFVETGSEAEALGVENAWIKKHRPHYNIRLRDDKTYPYVKLTLAEDYPRIAFTRRIRRDGAEYFGPYLPAGLARRAIKLVQKLFQVRICHIPIDGSLSRPCLYHDMHRCLGPCVAGLTSHAAYADTVAQARLFLSGRNDQLVRELRRKMHEAAETLEFEEAARLRDLLGEVEEIGQRRKLSTLQGEDVDVFGAYVKNANAAVTLLVMRGGHMLDRRELFWEGHADVSIEALLTEVVPQIYDRTTFIPKEIHLPAPIEGEEALAEWLSEKRASGFIYGCLRAVPRPTASRSPNATPSWPGDGGSPAGFMDFPQWAYMVSQADIGFNASFPQAMIFLPNKIFYYLAAGGYVVYFSNPRVGAATVKPMPGP
;
A
#
# COMPACT_ATOMS: atom_id res chain seq x y z
N MET A 1 38.64 4.90 8.05
CA MET A 1 38.52 5.24 9.48
C MET A 1 37.94 6.64 9.58
N PRO A 2 36.92 6.89 10.41
CA PRO A 2 36.36 8.23 10.59
C PRO A 2 37.43 9.20 11.09
N THR A 3 37.28 10.48 10.77
CA THR A 3 38.16 11.52 11.34
C THR A 3 37.99 11.60 12.85
N GLU A 4 39.04 12.02 13.58
CA GLU A 4 39.03 12.13 15.05
C GLU A 4 37.86 13.02 15.54
N ARG A 5 37.61 14.12 14.83
CA ARG A 5 36.45 15.01 15.04
C ARG A 5 35.11 14.29 14.96
N VAL A 6 34.91 13.39 13.99
CA VAL A 6 33.68 12.61 13.85
C VAL A 6 33.54 11.61 15.00
N VAL A 7 34.64 10.99 15.45
CA VAL A 7 34.64 10.08 16.60
C VAL A 7 34.24 10.82 17.89
N GLU A 8 34.77 12.02 18.11
CA GLU A 8 34.38 12.87 19.25
C GLU A 8 32.90 13.27 19.18
N ALA A 9 32.43 13.69 18.00
CA ALA A 9 31.03 14.04 17.79
C ALA A 9 30.09 12.86 18.08
N ILE A 10 30.45 11.64 17.64
CA ILE A 10 29.69 10.42 17.95
C ILE A 10 29.56 10.21 19.45
N ARG A 11 30.65 10.39 20.21
CA ARG A 11 30.68 10.20 21.67
C ARG A 11 29.88 11.27 22.43
N ALA A 12 29.77 12.46 21.86
CA ALA A 12 29.06 13.60 22.44
C ALA A 12 27.53 13.53 22.28
N LEU A 13 27.01 12.62 21.45
CA LEU A 13 25.57 12.53 21.19
C LEU A 13 24.73 12.23 22.45
N PRO A 14 23.53 12.83 22.56
CA PRO A 14 22.66 12.60 23.72
C PRO A 14 22.03 11.21 23.69
N ASP A 15 21.64 10.69 24.87
CA ASP A 15 20.82 9.47 24.97
C ASP A 15 19.34 9.82 24.79
N ARG A 16 18.99 10.35 23.61
CA ARG A 16 17.64 10.78 23.25
C ARG A 16 17.29 10.37 21.81
N PRO A 17 15.99 10.26 21.48
CA PRO A 17 15.57 9.99 20.11
C PRO A 17 15.86 11.18 19.20
N GLY A 18 16.11 10.88 17.93
CA GLY A 18 16.39 11.91 16.94
C GLY A 18 16.94 11.36 15.64
N ILE A 19 17.38 12.28 14.79
CA ILE A 19 18.12 11.96 13.56
C ILE A 19 19.56 12.43 13.67
N TYR A 20 20.45 11.77 12.95
CA TYR A 20 21.84 12.16 12.78
C TYR A 20 22.20 12.23 11.29
N VAL A 21 23.15 13.10 10.95
CA VAL A 21 23.53 13.40 9.57
C VAL A 21 25.04 13.46 9.46
N PHE A 22 25.62 12.51 8.73
CA PHE A 22 27.03 12.57 8.36
C PHE A 22 27.20 13.49 7.16
N ARG A 23 28.24 14.34 7.20
CA ARG A 23 28.58 15.27 6.13
C ARG A 23 30.03 15.12 5.67
N ASP A 24 30.28 15.45 4.41
CA ASP A 24 31.64 15.56 3.88
C ASP A 24 32.30 16.89 4.28
N GLY A 25 33.58 17.07 3.91
CA GLY A 25 34.33 18.30 4.19
C GLY A 25 33.76 19.56 3.52
N GLY A 26 32.87 19.41 2.54
CA GLY A 26 32.14 20.51 1.89
C GLY A 26 30.75 20.77 2.48
N GLY A 27 30.36 20.06 3.54
CA GLY A 27 29.06 20.19 4.20
C GLY A 27 27.91 19.46 3.49
N ARG A 28 28.17 18.66 2.45
CA ARG A 28 27.12 17.87 1.77
C ARG A 28 26.73 16.68 2.63
N ALA A 29 25.43 16.40 2.72
CA ALA A 29 24.93 15.25 3.48
C ALA A 29 25.30 13.94 2.76
N LEU A 30 26.03 13.07 3.46
CA LEU A 30 26.46 11.76 3.00
C LEU A 30 25.45 10.69 3.37
N TYR A 31 24.96 10.72 4.61
CA TYR A 31 24.01 9.75 5.16
C TYR A 31 23.16 10.40 6.25
N VAL A 32 21.87 10.05 6.30
CA VAL A 32 20.92 10.42 7.35
C VAL A 32 20.38 9.13 7.96
N GLY A 33 20.33 9.06 9.29
CA GLY A 33 19.70 7.94 9.99
C GLY A 33 18.91 8.39 11.22
N LYS A 34 17.91 7.59 11.60
CA LYS A 34 17.14 7.75 12.84
C LYS A 34 17.68 6.89 13.99
N ALA A 35 17.39 7.29 15.22
CA ALA A 35 17.69 6.51 16.42
C ALA A 35 16.67 6.74 17.53
N LYS A 36 16.38 5.68 18.31
CA LYS A 36 15.75 5.80 19.64
C LYS A 36 16.68 6.45 20.67
N SER A 37 17.97 6.20 20.51
CA SER A 37 19.06 6.78 21.28
C SER A 37 20.19 7.13 20.33
N LEU A 38 20.40 8.42 20.09
CA LEU A 38 21.47 8.91 19.22
C LEU A 38 22.84 8.38 19.68
N ARG A 39 23.12 8.44 20.99
CA ARG A 39 24.35 7.90 21.60
C ARG A 39 24.56 6.42 21.29
N LYS A 40 23.57 5.57 21.61
CA LYS A 40 23.71 4.10 21.48
C LYS A 40 23.79 3.68 20.02
N ARG A 41 23.00 4.33 19.16
CA ARG A 41 23.00 4.04 17.71
C ARG A 41 24.32 4.45 17.08
N ALA A 42 24.80 5.66 17.34
CA ALA A 42 26.01 6.17 16.72
C ALA A 42 27.28 5.44 17.18
N ALA A 43 27.29 4.90 18.41
CA ALA A 43 28.37 4.04 18.88
C ALA A 43 28.60 2.81 17.99
N ASN A 44 27.57 2.33 17.26
CA ASN A 44 27.73 1.21 16.33
C ASN A 44 28.68 1.53 15.17
N TYR A 45 28.81 2.81 14.76
CA TYR A 45 29.73 3.22 13.69
C TYR A 45 31.20 3.17 14.10
N LEU A 46 31.49 3.04 15.40
CA LEU A 46 32.85 2.91 15.92
C LEU A 46 33.34 1.46 15.97
N ARG A 47 32.50 0.48 15.58
CA ARG A 47 32.91 -0.93 15.49
C ARG A 47 33.81 -1.14 14.27
N GLU A 48 34.77 -2.05 14.40
CA GLU A 48 35.77 -2.34 13.36
C GLU A 48 35.14 -2.95 12.10
N GLU A 49 34.14 -3.81 12.26
CA GLU A 49 33.40 -4.42 11.17
C GLU A 49 32.14 -3.61 10.83
N GLN A 50 32.13 -3.04 9.63
CA GLN A 50 30.97 -2.33 9.06
C GLN A 50 30.63 -2.90 7.70
N GLU A 51 29.36 -2.80 7.30
CA GLU A 51 28.99 -3.01 5.90
C GLU A 51 29.85 -2.09 5.00
N PRO A 52 30.42 -2.60 3.89
CA PRO A 52 31.29 -1.83 2.99
C PRO A 52 30.76 -0.45 2.60
N ARG A 53 29.45 -0.33 2.38
CA ARG A 53 28.76 0.95 2.12
C ARG A 53 28.95 1.96 3.26
N LEU A 54 28.78 1.52 4.52
CA LEU A 54 28.95 2.38 5.69
C LEU A 54 30.43 2.69 5.96
N ALA A 55 31.32 1.73 5.72
CA ALA A 55 32.76 1.94 5.83
C ALA A 55 33.25 3.03 4.85
N ALA A 56 32.77 2.99 3.60
CA ALA A 56 33.06 4.02 2.59
C ALA A 56 32.52 5.39 3.02
N MET A 57 31.27 5.45 3.48
CA MET A 57 30.66 6.67 4.01
C MET A 57 31.47 7.29 5.15
N LEU A 58 31.90 6.49 6.12
CA LEU A 58 32.71 6.94 7.25
C LEU A 58 34.11 7.40 6.83
N GLY A 59 34.64 6.91 5.71
CA GLY A 59 35.90 7.39 5.14
C GLY A 59 35.81 8.79 4.54
N GLU A 60 34.63 9.18 4.06
CA GLU A 60 34.36 10.52 3.51
C GLU A 60 33.84 11.52 4.55
N ALA A 61 33.32 11.03 5.67
CA ALA A 61 32.69 11.85 6.70
C ALA A 61 33.71 12.76 7.42
N ALA A 62 33.44 14.06 7.39
CA ALA A 62 34.22 15.09 8.07
C ALA A 62 33.46 15.71 9.26
N ASP A 63 32.12 15.59 9.29
CA ASP A 63 31.29 16.17 10.34
C ASP A 63 30.05 15.31 10.62
N LEU A 64 29.49 15.45 11.82
CA LEU A 64 28.28 14.78 12.27
C LEU A 64 27.36 15.76 12.99
N GLU A 65 26.16 15.95 12.43
CA GLU A 65 25.10 16.75 13.02
C GLU A 65 23.99 15.86 13.58
N PHE A 66 23.18 16.37 14.50
CA PHE A 66 21.98 15.69 14.98
C PHE A 66 20.84 16.67 15.27
N VAL A 67 19.62 16.13 15.27
CA VAL A 67 18.40 16.83 15.67
C VAL A 67 17.64 15.92 16.62
N GLU A 68 17.41 16.38 17.85
CA GLU A 68 16.56 15.67 18.82
C GLU A 68 15.09 15.73 18.41
N THR A 69 14.35 14.66 18.69
CA THR A 69 12.89 14.60 18.52
C THR A 69 12.22 14.19 19.84
N GLY A 70 10.90 14.33 19.93
CA GLY A 70 10.12 13.91 21.09
C GLY A 70 9.92 12.39 21.15
N SER A 71 9.93 11.69 20.00
CA SER A 71 9.81 10.24 19.93
C SER A 71 10.60 9.63 18.76
N GLU A 72 10.75 8.31 18.74
CA GLU A 72 11.34 7.58 17.63
C GLU A 72 10.44 7.61 16.37
N ALA A 73 9.11 7.62 16.56
CA ALA A 73 8.15 7.79 15.46
C ALA A 73 8.29 9.16 14.79
N GLU A 74 8.48 10.22 15.59
CA GLU A 74 8.79 11.56 15.06
C GLU A 74 10.14 11.57 14.34
N ALA A 75 11.18 10.93 14.90
CA ALA A 75 12.48 10.79 14.25
C ALA A 75 12.38 10.15 12.87
N LEU A 76 11.53 9.11 12.72
CA LEU A 76 11.28 8.45 11.44
C LEU A 76 10.65 9.39 10.40
N GLY A 77 9.70 10.24 10.82
CA GLY A 77 9.13 11.27 9.95
C GLY A 77 10.16 12.31 9.50
N VAL A 78 10.97 12.80 10.43
CA VAL A 78 12.02 13.80 10.17
C VAL A 78 13.12 13.22 9.27
N GLU A 79 13.56 11.99 9.52
CA GLU A 79 14.55 11.27 8.71
C GLU A 79 14.10 11.19 7.24
N ASN A 80 12.89 10.69 7.00
CA ASN A 80 12.33 10.58 5.66
C ASN A 80 12.29 11.94 4.94
N ALA A 81 11.93 13.01 5.65
CA ALA A 81 11.92 14.36 5.10
C ALA A 81 13.33 14.84 4.73
N TRP A 82 14.34 14.55 5.56
CA TRP A 82 15.73 14.91 5.30
C TRP A 82 16.36 14.11 4.15
N ILE A 83 16.10 12.79 4.07
CA ILE A 83 16.54 11.95 2.94
C ILE A 83 15.97 12.49 1.63
N LYS A 84 14.69 12.90 1.61
CA LYS A 84 14.07 13.51 0.43
C LYS A 84 14.68 14.85 0.04
N LYS A 85 14.95 15.71 1.03
CA LYS A 85 15.49 17.06 0.84
C LYS A 85 16.94 17.04 0.37
N HIS A 86 17.79 16.26 1.03
CA HIS A 86 19.24 16.27 0.81
C HIS A 86 19.71 15.19 -0.15
N ARG A 87 18.89 14.15 -0.38
CA ARG A 87 19.20 13.00 -1.24
C ARG A 87 20.60 12.43 -1.01
N PRO A 88 20.97 12.10 0.24
CA PRO A 88 22.34 11.71 0.58
C PRO A 88 22.78 10.50 -0.26
N HIS A 89 24.07 10.46 -0.60
CA HIS A 89 24.60 9.46 -1.52
C HIS A 89 24.46 8.03 -0.98
N TYR A 90 24.69 7.84 0.32
CA TYR A 90 24.79 6.53 0.96
C TYR A 90 23.45 5.97 1.47
N ASN A 91 22.37 6.76 1.49
CA ASN A 91 21.03 6.26 1.79
C ASN A 91 20.46 5.50 0.58
N ILE A 92 19.77 4.38 0.83
CA ILE A 92 18.96 3.71 -0.19
C ILE A 92 17.80 4.63 -0.55
N ARG A 93 17.66 4.96 -1.83
CA ARG A 93 16.62 5.89 -2.32
C ARG A 93 15.65 5.17 -3.23
N LEU A 94 14.36 5.35 -2.99
CA LEU A 94 13.33 4.91 -3.94
C LEU A 94 13.50 5.63 -5.29
N ARG A 95 13.84 4.88 -6.35
CA ARG A 95 13.86 5.37 -7.75
C ARG A 95 12.45 5.53 -8.34
N ASP A 96 11.50 4.69 -7.92
CA ASP A 96 10.12 4.69 -8.44
C ASP A 96 9.29 5.83 -7.80
N ASP A 97 8.62 6.61 -8.65
CA ASP A 97 7.77 7.75 -8.31
C ASP A 97 6.27 7.45 -8.43
N LYS A 98 5.86 6.17 -8.57
CA LYS A 98 4.45 5.76 -8.72
C LYS A 98 3.54 6.34 -7.64
N THR A 99 2.89 7.45 -7.98
CA THR A 99 1.76 8.02 -7.27
C THR A 99 0.48 7.31 -7.69
N TYR A 100 -0.32 6.85 -6.73
CA TYR A 100 -1.56 6.16 -7.04
C TYR A 100 -2.64 7.13 -7.54
N PRO A 101 -3.50 6.70 -8.46
CA PRO A 101 -4.66 7.47 -8.87
C PRO A 101 -5.78 7.36 -7.85
N TYR A 102 -6.36 8.50 -7.54
CA TYR A 102 -7.48 8.68 -6.63
C TYR A 102 -8.59 9.46 -7.33
N VAL A 103 -9.77 9.32 -6.78
CA VAL A 103 -10.92 10.17 -7.06
C VAL A 103 -11.01 11.19 -5.93
N LYS A 104 -10.89 12.47 -6.24
CA LYS A 104 -11.00 13.59 -5.29
C LYS A 104 -12.42 14.15 -5.35
N LEU A 105 -13.02 14.42 -4.20
CA LEU A 105 -14.26 15.17 -4.04
C LEU A 105 -13.98 16.45 -3.25
N THR A 106 -14.16 17.62 -3.86
CA THR A 106 -13.83 18.91 -3.23
C THR A 106 -14.96 19.35 -2.29
N LEU A 107 -14.80 19.20 -0.98
CA LEU A 107 -15.86 19.56 -0.01
C LEU A 107 -15.82 21.01 0.47
N ALA A 108 -14.79 21.77 0.13
CA ALA A 108 -14.62 23.16 0.54
C ALA A 108 -15.38 24.18 -0.33
N GLU A 109 -16.16 23.70 -1.30
CA GLU A 109 -16.90 24.54 -2.26
C GLU A 109 -18.40 24.22 -2.12
N ASP A 110 -19.28 25.23 -2.27
CA ASP A 110 -20.75 25.06 -2.18
C ASP A 110 -21.28 24.00 -3.15
N TYR A 111 -20.63 23.88 -4.32
CA TYR A 111 -20.93 22.85 -5.31
C TYR A 111 -19.71 21.96 -5.52
N PRO A 112 -19.52 20.93 -4.67
CA PRO A 112 -18.42 19.98 -4.77
C PRO A 112 -18.26 19.38 -6.16
N ARG A 113 -17.00 19.26 -6.62
CA ARG A 113 -16.66 18.58 -7.87
C ARG A 113 -15.89 17.31 -7.61
N ILE A 114 -16.02 16.39 -8.55
CA ILE A 114 -15.24 15.15 -8.60
C ILE A 114 -14.10 15.27 -9.61
N ALA A 115 -12.90 14.84 -9.24
CA ALA A 115 -11.70 14.97 -10.07
C ALA A 115 -10.77 13.76 -9.96
N PHE A 116 -10.02 13.48 -11.03
CA PHE A 116 -8.90 12.55 -10.98
C PHE A 116 -7.69 13.26 -10.38
N THR A 117 -6.98 12.60 -9.46
CA THR A 117 -5.72 13.11 -8.93
C THR A 117 -4.77 11.98 -8.62
N ARG A 118 -3.47 12.28 -8.62
CA ARG A 118 -2.46 11.40 -8.02
C ARG A 118 -1.81 12.00 -6.78
N ARG A 119 -2.23 13.20 -6.40
CA ARG A 119 -1.73 13.95 -5.27
C ARG A 119 -2.84 14.12 -4.25
N ILE A 120 -2.54 13.76 -3.02
CA ILE A 120 -3.39 13.99 -1.86
C ILE A 120 -2.82 15.19 -1.11
N ARG A 121 -3.69 16.11 -0.72
CA ARG A 121 -3.36 17.33 0.01
C ARG A 121 -4.24 17.41 1.25
N ARG A 122 -3.76 18.12 2.27
CA ARG A 122 -4.57 18.49 3.43
C ARG A 122 -5.39 19.73 3.10
N ASP A 123 -6.31 19.60 2.14
CA ASP A 123 -7.12 20.69 1.60
C ASP A 123 -8.62 20.56 1.92
N GLY A 124 -8.97 19.68 2.87
CA GLY A 124 -10.35 19.41 3.28
C GLY A 124 -11.15 18.60 2.25
N ALA A 125 -10.56 18.17 1.13
CA ALA A 125 -11.22 17.29 0.18
C ALA A 125 -11.19 15.83 0.64
N GLU A 126 -12.14 15.05 0.16
CA GLU A 126 -12.13 13.59 0.33
C GLU A 126 -11.47 12.91 -0.87
N TYR A 127 -10.71 11.86 -0.59
CA TYR A 127 -9.96 11.12 -1.58
C TYR A 127 -10.33 9.64 -1.50
N PHE A 128 -10.85 9.10 -2.59
CA PHE A 128 -11.27 7.72 -2.71
C PHE A 128 -10.28 6.94 -3.57
N GLY A 129 -9.93 5.72 -3.15
CA GLY A 129 -8.93 4.88 -3.81
C GLY A 129 -7.90 4.31 -2.82
N PRO A 130 -6.74 3.83 -3.29
CA PRO A 130 -6.21 3.94 -4.66
C PRO A 130 -6.95 3.06 -5.68
N TYR A 131 -6.98 3.48 -6.96
CA TYR A 131 -7.64 2.75 -8.05
C TYR A 131 -6.62 2.15 -9.04
N LEU A 132 -6.43 0.84 -9.03
CA LEU A 132 -5.40 0.20 -9.86
C LEU A 132 -6.01 -0.84 -10.81
N PRO A 133 -5.86 -0.68 -12.14
CA PRO A 133 -5.10 0.35 -12.87
C PRO A 133 -5.80 1.73 -12.89
N ALA A 134 -5.08 2.79 -13.29
CA ALA A 134 -5.60 4.17 -13.32
C ALA A 134 -6.88 4.40 -14.15
N GLY A 135 -7.16 3.50 -15.10
CA GLY A 135 -8.45 3.49 -15.80
C GLY A 135 -9.65 3.31 -14.87
N LEU A 136 -9.50 2.61 -13.75
CA LEU A 136 -10.57 2.41 -12.76
C LEU A 136 -11.01 3.73 -12.11
N ALA A 137 -10.09 4.62 -11.73
CA ALA A 137 -10.46 5.93 -11.19
C ALA A 137 -11.31 6.72 -12.18
N ARG A 138 -10.90 6.74 -13.46
CA ARG A 138 -11.67 7.43 -14.52
C ARG A 138 -13.04 6.79 -14.74
N ARG A 139 -13.15 5.47 -14.67
CA ARG A 139 -14.45 4.77 -14.73
C ARG A 139 -15.33 5.11 -13.53
N ALA A 140 -14.76 5.16 -12.33
CA ALA A 140 -15.49 5.56 -11.12
C ALA A 140 -16.04 6.99 -11.24
N ILE A 141 -15.24 7.92 -11.75
CA ILE A 141 -15.70 9.30 -12.04
C ILE A 141 -16.86 9.30 -13.02
N LYS A 142 -16.75 8.57 -14.14
CA LYS A 142 -17.83 8.46 -15.13
C LYS A 142 -19.11 7.86 -14.54
N LEU A 143 -18.99 6.87 -13.67
CA LEU A 143 -20.14 6.29 -12.96
C LEU A 143 -20.77 7.32 -12.03
N VAL A 144 -19.98 8.06 -11.25
CA VAL A 144 -20.52 9.11 -10.37
C VAL A 144 -21.24 10.19 -11.17
N GLN A 145 -20.69 10.61 -12.32
CA GLN A 145 -21.38 11.56 -13.20
C GLN A 145 -22.71 11.01 -13.73
N LYS A 146 -22.74 9.73 -14.14
CA LYS A 146 -23.95 9.09 -14.68
C LYS A 146 -25.03 8.93 -13.60
N LEU A 147 -24.63 8.49 -12.41
CA LEU A 147 -25.56 8.09 -11.34
C LEU A 147 -26.02 9.28 -10.49
N PHE A 148 -25.09 10.19 -10.16
CA PHE A 148 -25.32 11.26 -9.17
C PHE A 148 -25.16 12.65 -9.77
N GLN A 149 -24.80 12.78 -11.05
CA GLN A 149 -24.73 14.05 -11.77
C GLN A 149 -23.86 15.11 -11.06
N VAL A 150 -22.79 14.65 -10.39
CA VAL A 150 -21.79 15.53 -9.76
C VAL A 150 -20.89 16.12 -10.83
N ARG A 151 -20.64 17.42 -10.76
CA ARG A 151 -19.84 18.16 -11.74
C ARG A 151 -18.36 17.75 -11.73
N ILE A 152 -17.70 17.97 -12.86
CA ILE A 152 -16.25 17.82 -13.03
C ILE A 152 -15.55 19.11 -13.48
N CYS A 153 -16.31 20.15 -13.83
CA CYS A 153 -15.75 21.38 -14.38
C CYS A 153 -14.99 22.17 -13.31
N HIS A 154 -14.03 22.99 -13.75
CA HIS A 154 -13.17 23.80 -12.88
C HIS A 154 -13.60 25.27 -12.79
N ILE A 155 -14.70 25.64 -13.43
CA ILE A 155 -15.22 27.02 -13.40
C ILE A 155 -15.73 27.40 -12.00
N PRO A 156 -15.75 28.68 -11.62
CA PRO A 156 -16.55 29.12 -10.49
C PRO A 156 -18.03 28.83 -10.75
N ILE A 157 -18.79 28.57 -9.69
CA ILE A 157 -20.25 28.36 -9.75
C ILE A 157 -20.91 29.51 -9.04
N ASP A 158 -21.22 30.55 -9.81
CA ASP A 158 -21.86 31.79 -9.37
C ASP A 158 -23.27 31.97 -9.97
N GLY A 159 -23.73 30.99 -10.77
CA GLY A 159 -25.01 31.05 -11.47
C GLY A 159 -25.05 32.01 -12.66
N SER A 160 -23.90 32.58 -13.06
CA SER A 160 -23.82 33.65 -14.07
C SER A 160 -23.95 33.16 -15.52
N LEU A 161 -23.84 31.84 -15.76
CA LEU A 161 -23.95 31.29 -17.10
C LEU A 161 -25.40 31.32 -17.61
N SER A 162 -25.58 31.80 -18.84
CA SER A 162 -26.89 31.89 -19.50
C SER A 162 -27.44 30.54 -19.96
N ARG A 163 -26.59 29.53 -20.15
CA ARG A 163 -26.99 28.18 -20.55
C ARG A 163 -26.09 27.11 -19.94
N PRO A 164 -26.61 25.90 -19.69
CA PRO A 164 -25.81 24.82 -19.16
C PRO A 164 -24.88 24.25 -20.24
N CYS A 165 -23.93 23.42 -19.82
CA CYS A 165 -23.01 22.74 -20.73
C CYS A 165 -23.55 21.38 -21.18
N LEU A 166 -22.91 20.78 -22.19
CA LEU A 166 -23.26 19.46 -22.73
C LEU A 166 -23.38 18.37 -21.65
N TYR A 167 -22.62 18.43 -20.56
CA TYR A 167 -22.74 17.43 -19.49
C TYR A 167 -24.09 17.49 -18.79
N HIS A 168 -24.73 18.66 -18.69
CA HIS A 168 -26.09 18.75 -18.19
C HIS A 168 -27.08 18.17 -19.18
N ASP A 169 -26.96 18.53 -20.46
CA ASP A 169 -27.84 18.04 -21.53
C ASP A 169 -27.77 16.51 -21.68
N MET A 170 -26.63 15.91 -21.36
CA MET A 170 -26.44 14.45 -21.31
C MET A 170 -26.83 13.82 -19.96
N HIS A 171 -27.48 14.56 -19.07
CA HIS A 171 -27.86 14.14 -17.70
C HIS A 171 -26.69 13.61 -16.87
N ARG A 172 -25.54 14.29 -16.94
CA ARG A 172 -24.30 13.98 -16.19
C ARG A 172 -23.89 15.07 -15.20
N CYS A 173 -24.66 16.15 -15.14
CA CYS A 173 -24.45 17.28 -14.24
C CYS A 173 -25.80 17.93 -13.96
N LEU A 174 -26.12 18.21 -12.70
CA LEU A 174 -27.37 18.93 -12.38
C LEU A 174 -27.36 20.37 -12.95
N GLY A 175 -26.18 20.92 -13.26
CA GLY A 175 -26.05 22.22 -13.91
C GLY A 175 -26.11 23.41 -12.96
N PRO A 176 -25.46 23.38 -11.77
CA PRO A 176 -25.55 24.47 -10.79
C PRO A 176 -24.93 25.79 -11.28
N CYS A 177 -24.24 25.78 -12.42
CA CYS A 177 -23.63 26.96 -13.04
C CYS A 177 -24.64 27.95 -13.64
N VAL A 178 -25.90 27.55 -13.81
CA VAL A 178 -26.98 28.41 -14.29
C VAL A 178 -27.97 28.63 -13.14
N ALA A 179 -28.30 29.89 -12.87
CA ALA A 179 -29.27 30.23 -11.83
C ALA A 179 -30.61 29.50 -12.04
N GLY A 180 -31.14 28.90 -10.97
CA GLY A 180 -32.44 28.23 -10.97
C GLY A 180 -32.47 26.78 -11.45
N LEU A 181 -31.43 26.27 -12.13
CA LEU A 181 -31.41 24.87 -12.59
C LEU A 181 -31.23 23.86 -11.46
N THR A 182 -30.59 24.22 -10.35
CA THR A 182 -30.34 23.31 -9.23
C THR A 182 -30.26 24.06 -7.91
N SER A 183 -31.00 23.59 -6.91
CA SER A 183 -30.87 24.10 -5.54
C SER A 183 -29.62 23.53 -4.86
N HIS A 184 -29.05 24.29 -3.92
CA HIS A 184 -27.93 23.82 -3.11
C HIS A 184 -28.26 22.52 -2.36
N ALA A 185 -29.49 22.39 -1.84
CA ALA A 185 -29.95 21.19 -1.13
C ALA A 185 -29.99 19.96 -2.05
N ALA A 186 -30.54 20.09 -3.26
CA ALA A 186 -30.58 18.99 -4.22
C ALA A 186 -29.17 18.53 -4.63
N TYR A 187 -28.26 19.48 -4.85
CA TYR A 187 -26.88 19.14 -5.19
C TYR A 187 -26.12 18.50 -4.02
N ALA A 188 -26.30 19.01 -2.80
CA ALA A 188 -25.70 18.43 -1.60
C ALA A 188 -26.15 16.99 -1.37
N ASP A 189 -27.42 16.68 -1.67
CA ASP A 189 -27.95 15.32 -1.57
C ASP A 189 -27.26 14.36 -2.56
N THR A 190 -27.08 14.76 -3.82
CA THR A 190 -26.38 13.90 -4.79
C THR A 190 -24.90 13.72 -4.46
N VAL A 191 -24.25 14.74 -3.90
CA VAL A 191 -22.88 14.65 -3.38
C VAL A 191 -22.81 13.65 -2.21
N ALA A 192 -23.77 13.66 -1.29
CA ALA A 192 -23.84 12.69 -0.19
C ALA A 192 -23.99 11.25 -0.70
N GLN A 193 -24.85 11.03 -1.70
CA GLN A 193 -25.01 9.72 -2.35
C GLN A 193 -23.72 9.27 -3.06
N ALA A 194 -23.06 10.16 -3.80
CA ALA A 194 -21.78 9.88 -4.45
C ALA A 194 -20.69 9.51 -3.43
N ARG A 195 -20.68 10.17 -2.26
CA ARG A 195 -19.77 9.86 -1.15
C ARG A 195 -20.05 8.46 -0.59
N LEU A 196 -21.31 8.07 -0.38
CA LEU A 196 -21.65 6.71 0.05
C LEU A 196 -21.18 5.66 -0.96
N PHE A 197 -21.46 5.89 -2.25
CA PHE A 197 -21.03 5.01 -3.35
C PHE A 197 -19.50 4.84 -3.42
N LEU A 198 -18.76 5.95 -3.45
CA LEU A 198 -17.30 5.93 -3.52
C LEU A 198 -16.66 5.34 -2.24
N SER A 199 -17.34 5.47 -1.10
CA SER A 199 -16.92 4.85 0.16
C SER A 199 -17.21 3.34 0.25
N GLY A 200 -17.90 2.77 -0.74
CA GLY A 200 -18.29 1.36 -0.76
C GLY A 200 -19.46 1.01 0.17
N ARG A 201 -20.12 2.00 0.77
CA ARG A 201 -21.31 1.83 1.63
C ARG A 201 -22.57 1.63 0.78
N ASN A 202 -22.51 0.71 -0.17
CA ASN A 202 -23.57 0.49 -1.15
C ASN A 202 -24.85 -0.03 -0.49
N ASP A 203 -24.76 -0.88 0.54
CA ASP A 203 -25.95 -1.36 1.25
C ASP A 203 -26.70 -0.22 1.95
N GLN A 204 -25.98 0.80 2.45
CA GLN A 204 -26.61 2.01 3.01
C GLN A 204 -27.26 2.85 1.91
N LEU A 205 -26.53 3.09 0.81
CA LEU A 205 -27.05 3.84 -0.33
C LEU A 205 -28.32 3.20 -0.90
N VAL A 206 -28.34 1.88 -1.06
CA VAL A 206 -29.51 1.11 -1.52
C VAL A 206 -30.72 1.34 -0.61
N ARG A 207 -30.54 1.32 0.72
CA ARG A 207 -31.63 1.59 1.66
C ARG A 207 -32.15 3.02 1.53
N GLU A 208 -31.26 4.00 1.41
CA GLU A 208 -31.64 5.41 1.27
C GLU A 208 -32.39 5.68 -0.03
N LEU A 209 -31.90 5.15 -1.16
CA LEU A 209 -32.56 5.27 -2.45
C LEU A 209 -33.93 4.61 -2.45
N ARG A 210 -34.06 3.42 -1.86
CA ARG A 210 -35.34 2.71 -1.76
C ARG A 210 -36.35 3.49 -0.92
N ARG A 211 -35.92 4.05 0.21
CA ARG A 211 -36.79 4.91 1.05
C ARG A 211 -37.28 6.11 0.25
N LYS A 212 -36.39 6.86 -0.39
CA LYS A 212 -36.74 8.04 -1.21
C LYS A 212 -37.65 7.69 -2.38
N MET A 213 -37.42 6.55 -3.03
CA MET A 213 -38.25 6.06 -4.12
C MET A 213 -39.69 5.80 -3.66
N HIS A 214 -39.86 5.18 -2.49
CA HIS A 214 -41.18 4.95 -1.90
C HIS A 214 -41.85 6.27 -1.48
N GLU A 215 -41.13 7.18 -0.84
CA GLU A 215 -41.65 8.50 -0.47
C GLU A 215 -42.14 9.28 -1.69
N ALA A 216 -41.35 9.32 -2.78
CA ALA A 216 -41.76 9.97 -4.03
C ALA A 216 -43.00 9.31 -4.66
N ALA A 217 -43.13 7.98 -4.56
CA ALA A 217 -44.32 7.28 -5.04
C ALA A 217 -45.56 7.59 -4.18
N GLU A 218 -45.40 7.71 -2.86
CA GLU A 218 -46.47 8.09 -1.92
C GLU A 218 -46.94 9.54 -2.13
N THR A 219 -46.03 10.45 -2.46
CA THR A 219 -46.34 11.85 -2.80
C THR A 219 -46.79 12.06 -4.25
N LEU A 220 -46.99 10.97 -5.01
CA LEU A 220 -47.42 10.97 -6.42
C LEU A 220 -46.41 11.61 -7.40
N GLU A 221 -45.14 11.71 -7.01
CA GLU A 221 -44.02 12.17 -7.84
C GLU A 221 -43.44 11.00 -8.67
N PHE A 222 -44.25 10.45 -9.58
CA PHE A 222 -43.91 9.22 -10.30
C PHE A 222 -42.65 9.30 -11.17
N GLU A 223 -42.33 10.46 -11.74
CA GLU A 223 -41.10 10.66 -12.52
C GLU A 223 -39.85 10.52 -11.64
N GLU A 224 -39.89 11.07 -10.43
CA GLU A 224 -38.77 10.97 -9.49
C GLU A 224 -38.66 9.55 -8.93
N ALA A 225 -39.78 8.91 -8.60
CA ALA A 225 -39.81 7.51 -8.20
C ALA A 225 -39.22 6.60 -9.29
N ALA A 226 -39.53 6.83 -10.57
CA ALA A 226 -38.96 6.09 -11.68
C ALA A 226 -37.44 6.32 -11.81
N ARG A 227 -36.97 7.56 -11.69
CA ARG A 227 -35.54 7.90 -11.72
C ARG A 227 -34.78 7.20 -10.59
N LEU A 228 -35.32 7.24 -9.36
CA LEU A 228 -34.72 6.61 -8.19
C LEU A 228 -34.72 5.08 -8.29
N ARG A 229 -35.77 4.48 -8.85
CA ARG A 229 -35.84 3.03 -9.14
C ARG A 229 -34.73 2.61 -10.11
N ASP A 230 -34.55 3.35 -11.19
CA ASP A 230 -33.55 3.02 -12.21
C ASP A 230 -32.13 3.18 -11.63
N LEU A 231 -31.89 4.24 -10.86
CA LEU A 231 -30.64 4.45 -10.11
C LEU A 231 -30.38 3.32 -9.10
N LEU A 232 -31.41 2.91 -8.34
CA LEU A 232 -31.33 1.80 -7.39
C LEU A 232 -30.89 0.51 -8.10
N GLY A 233 -31.49 0.19 -9.25
CA GLY A 233 -31.12 -0.97 -10.07
C GLY A 233 -29.65 -0.95 -10.51
N GLU A 234 -29.17 0.18 -11.02
CA GLU A 234 -27.75 0.33 -11.43
C GLU A 234 -26.79 0.14 -10.25
N VAL A 235 -27.12 0.69 -9.06
CA VAL A 235 -26.30 0.55 -7.85
C VAL A 235 -26.28 -0.89 -7.33
N GLU A 236 -27.43 -1.57 -7.32
CA GLU A 236 -27.55 -2.97 -6.90
C GLU A 236 -26.74 -3.89 -7.81
N GLU A 237 -26.81 -3.71 -9.13
CA GLU A 237 -26.04 -4.50 -10.10
C GLU A 237 -24.52 -4.36 -9.88
N ILE A 238 -24.03 -3.13 -9.70
CA ILE A 238 -22.62 -2.86 -9.39
C ILE A 238 -22.21 -3.51 -8.06
N GLY A 239 -23.09 -3.47 -7.06
CA GLY A 239 -22.87 -4.10 -5.75
C GLY A 239 -22.77 -5.63 -5.84
N GLN A 240 -23.64 -6.28 -6.60
CA GLN A 240 -23.66 -7.74 -6.76
C GLN A 240 -22.40 -8.26 -7.46
N ARG A 241 -21.95 -7.59 -8.54
CA ARG A 241 -20.69 -7.94 -9.23
C ARG A 241 -19.48 -7.90 -8.30
N ARG A 242 -19.46 -6.97 -7.34
CA ARG A 242 -18.43 -6.91 -6.28
C ARG A 242 -18.56 -8.03 -5.25
N LYS A 243 -19.78 -8.37 -4.81
CA LYS A 243 -19.99 -9.45 -3.81
C LYS A 243 -19.54 -10.82 -4.35
N LEU A 244 -19.78 -11.10 -5.63
CA LEU A 244 -19.34 -12.35 -6.28
C LEU A 244 -17.82 -12.46 -6.45
N SER A 245 -17.10 -11.33 -6.52
CA SER A 245 -15.63 -11.34 -6.55
C SER A 245 -15.02 -11.45 -5.15
N THR A 246 -15.70 -11.01 -4.10
CA THR A 246 -15.15 -10.89 -2.75
C THR A 246 -15.16 -12.23 -2.01
N LEU A 247 -14.20 -13.11 -2.31
CA LEU A 247 -13.73 -14.08 -1.33
C LEU A 247 -13.11 -13.27 -0.18
N GLN A 248 -13.66 -13.40 1.03
CA GLN A 248 -13.26 -12.65 2.21
C GLN A 248 -11.74 -12.66 2.40
N GLY A 249 -11.09 -11.54 2.12
CA GLY A 249 -9.68 -11.34 2.40
C GLY A 249 -9.46 -9.97 3.04
N GLU A 250 -8.46 -9.86 3.88
CA GLU A 250 -8.10 -8.64 4.58
C GLU A 250 -7.25 -7.73 3.69
N ASP A 251 -7.24 -6.44 3.99
CA ASP A 251 -6.33 -5.48 3.35
C ASP A 251 -4.93 -5.67 3.95
N VAL A 252 -4.02 -6.22 3.14
CA VAL A 252 -2.64 -6.54 3.53
C VAL A 252 -1.67 -6.09 2.44
N ASP A 253 -0.52 -5.57 2.82
CA ASP A 253 0.60 -5.36 1.90
C ASP A 253 1.68 -6.41 2.20
N VAL A 254 2.15 -7.12 1.18
CA VAL A 254 3.13 -8.21 1.32
C VAL A 254 4.42 -7.82 0.63
N PHE A 255 5.52 -7.85 1.36
CA PHE A 255 6.86 -7.55 0.87
C PHE A 255 7.66 -8.81 0.57
N GLY A 256 8.45 -8.75 -0.48
CA GLY A 256 9.57 -9.63 -0.74
C GLY A 256 10.84 -8.83 -0.93
N ALA A 257 11.97 -9.42 -0.55
CA ALA A 257 13.26 -8.81 -0.70
C ALA A 257 14.28 -9.86 -1.10
N TYR A 258 15.23 -9.48 -1.94
CA TYR A 258 16.31 -10.33 -2.39
C TYR A 258 17.57 -9.50 -2.64
N VAL A 259 18.71 -9.98 -2.15
CA VAL A 259 20.01 -9.33 -2.35
C VAL A 259 20.99 -10.39 -2.88
N LYS A 260 21.63 -10.10 -4.01
CA LYS A 260 22.67 -10.95 -4.61
C LYS A 260 23.58 -10.14 -5.53
N ASN A 261 24.89 -10.41 -5.46
CA ASN A 261 25.90 -9.89 -6.39
C ASN A 261 25.77 -8.38 -6.66
N ALA A 262 25.87 -7.52 -5.65
CA ALA A 262 25.71 -6.08 -5.87
C ALA A 262 24.30 -5.56 -6.16
N ASN A 263 23.31 -6.44 -6.25
CA ASN A 263 21.96 -6.05 -6.62
C ASN A 263 20.97 -6.37 -5.50
N ALA A 264 20.11 -5.39 -5.22
CA ALA A 264 19.01 -5.53 -4.28
C ALA A 264 17.68 -5.32 -5.03
N ALA A 265 16.70 -6.16 -4.71
CA ALA A 265 15.35 -6.06 -5.22
C ALA A 265 14.34 -6.14 -4.08
N VAL A 266 13.30 -5.29 -4.13
CA VAL A 266 12.14 -5.37 -3.25
C VAL A 266 10.88 -5.42 -4.08
N THR A 267 10.03 -6.39 -3.80
CA THR A 267 8.69 -6.52 -4.39
C THR A 267 7.64 -6.20 -3.34
N LEU A 268 6.69 -5.35 -3.67
CA LEU A 268 5.51 -5.06 -2.85
C LEU A 268 4.24 -5.48 -3.60
N LEU A 269 3.47 -6.37 -3.00
CA LEU A 269 2.14 -6.78 -3.44
C LEU A 269 1.10 -6.03 -2.60
N VAL A 270 0.23 -5.28 -3.28
CA VAL A 270 -0.84 -4.51 -2.64
C VAL A 270 -2.12 -5.33 -2.71
N MET A 271 -2.51 -5.96 -1.60
CA MET A 271 -3.70 -6.84 -1.55
C MET A 271 -4.87 -6.13 -0.86
N ARG A 272 -6.02 -6.06 -1.51
CA ARG A 272 -7.24 -5.48 -0.91
C ARG A 272 -8.42 -6.41 -1.09
N GLY A 273 -9.17 -6.64 -0.02
CA GLY A 273 -10.32 -7.54 -0.05
C GLY A 273 -9.98 -8.95 -0.55
N GLY A 274 -8.74 -9.42 -0.35
CA GLY A 274 -8.26 -10.71 -0.88
C GLY A 274 -7.72 -10.70 -2.32
N HIS A 275 -7.73 -9.57 -3.02
CA HIS A 275 -7.26 -9.45 -4.40
C HIS A 275 -5.97 -8.64 -4.53
N MET A 276 -5.06 -9.07 -5.41
CA MET A 276 -3.87 -8.28 -5.76
C MET A 276 -4.29 -7.10 -6.64
N LEU A 277 -4.14 -5.89 -6.12
CA LEU A 277 -4.42 -4.65 -6.84
C LEU A 277 -3.22 -4.13 -7.62
N ASP A 278 -2.01 -4.32 -7.09
CA ASP A 278 -0.78 -3.79 -7.68
C ASP A 278 0.43 -4.63 -7.29
N ARG A 279 1.45 -4.55 -8.15
CA ARG A 279 2.77 -5.11 -7.92
C ARG A 279 3.80 -4.03 -8.20
N ARG A 280 4.62 -3.73 -7.19
CA ARG A 280 5.74 -2.79 -7.32
C ARG A 280 7.04 -3.56 -7.19
N GLU A 281 7.92 -3.35 -8.14
CA GLU A 281 9.25 -3.95 -8.18
C GLU A 281 10.26 -2.80 -8.15
N LEU A 282 11.09 -2.80 -7.12
CA LEU A 282 12.11 -1.79 -6.87
C LEU A 282 13.48 -2.46 -6.98
N PHE A 283 14.39 -1.83 -7.73
CA PHE A 283 15.71 -2.39 -8.01
C PHE A 283 16.80 -1.36 -7.71
N TRP A 284 17.87 -1.85 -7.09
CA TRP A 284 19.09 -1.09 -6.81
C TRP A 284 20.30 -1.89 -7.25
N GLU A 285 21.17 -1.23 -8.02
CA GLU A 285 22.47 -1.73 -8.44
C GLU A 285 23.56 -1.11 -7.57
N GLY A 286 24.65 -1.83 -7.32
CA GLY A 286 25.78 -1.36 -6.52
C GLY A 286 25.52 -1.29 -5.02
N HIS A 287 24.49 -1.98 -4.50
CA HIS A 287 24.13 -2.01 -3.07
C HIS A 287 24.44 -3.40 -2.46
N ALA A 288 25.61 -3.94 -2.80
CA ALA A 288 25.99 -5.36 -2.66
C ALA A 288 25.90 -5.99 -1.29
N ASP A 289 26.09 -5.18 -0.27
CA ASP A 289 26.46 -5.69 1.04
C ASP A 289 25.47 -5.24 2.12
N VAL A 290 24.28 -4.81 1.70
CA VAL A 290 23.20 -4.44 2.62
C VAL A 290 22.38 -5.69 2.92
N SER A 291 22.24 -6.00 4.20
CA SER A 291 21.32 -7.04 4.69
C SER A 291 19.87 -6.77 4.27
N ILE A 292 19.05 -7.81 4.15
CA ILE A 292 17.62 -7.66 3.81
C ILE A 292 16.90 -6.80 4.87
N GLU A 293 17.27 -6.97 6.13
CA GLU A 293 16.79 -6.22 7.29
C GLU A 293 17.10 -4.72 7.16
N ALA A 294 18.35 -4.37 6.84
CA ALA A 294 18.75 -2.98 6.63
C ALA A 294 18.08 -2.36 5.40
N LEU A 295 17.96 -3.12 4.30
CA LEU A 295 17.26 -2.71 3.10
C LEU A 295 15.80 -2.37 3.39
N LEU A 296 15.07 -3.26 4.05
CA LEU A 296 13.67 -3.04 4.40
C LEU A 296 13.49 -1.89 5.41
N THR A 297 14.41 -1.77 6.36
CA THR A 297 14.42 -0.66 7.34
C THR A 297 14.49 0.70 6.65
N GLU A 298 15.31 0.85 5.61
CA GLU A 298 15.41 2.10 4.85
C GLU A 298 14.25 2.29 3.85
N VAL A 299 13.76 1.21 3.22
CA VAL A 299 12.82 1.27 2.08
C VAL A 299 11.36 1.38 2.52
N VAL A 300 10.93 0.62 3.53
CA VAL A 300 9.52 0.55 3.95
C VAL A 300 8.97 1.91 4.37
N PRO A 301 9.65 2.71 5.22
CA PRO A 301 9.19 4.05 5.59
C PRO A 301 9.02 4.96 4.38
N GLN A 302 9.96 4.94 3.43
CA GLN A 302 9.90 5.75 2.22
C GLN A 302 8.70 5.40 1.33
N ILE A 303 8.29 4.12 1.27
CA ILE A 303 7.13 3.68 0.50
C ILE A 303 5.87 4.27 1.11
N TYR A 304 5.64 4.01 2.40
CA TYR A 304 4.45 4.49 3.09
C TYR A 304 4.46 6.00 3.33
N ASP A 305 5.61 6.67 3.21
CA ASP A 305 5.62 8.13 3.22
C ASP A 305 4.88 8.71 2.00
N ARG A 306 4.89 7.98 0.88
CA ARG A 306 4.26 8.38 -0.38
C ARG A 306 2.83 7.87 -0.56
N THR A 307 2.39 6.90 0.26
CA THR A 307 1.02 6.39 0.23
C THR A 307 0.16 7.04 1.31
N THR A 308 -1.14 7.07 1.06
CA THR A 308 -2.13 7.49 2.06
C THR A 308 -3.01 6.34 2.53
N PHE A 309 -3.09 5.29 1.71
CA PHE A 309 -3.73 4.05 2.13
C PHE A 309 -2.67 3.18 2.80
N ILE A 310 -2.87 2.95 4.09
CA ILE A 310 -2.06 2.08 4.91
C ILE A 310 -2.94 0.88 5.28
N PRO A 311 -2.57 -0.35 4.89
CA PRO A 311 -3.35 -1.54 5.22
C PRO A 311 -3.38 -1.80 6.74
N LYS A 312 -4.26 -2.69 7.18
CA LYS A 312 -4.28 -3.13 8.58
C LYS A 312 -3.04 -3.96 8.93
N GLU A 313 -2.54 -4.71 7.95
CA GLU A 313 -1.39 -5.59 8.11
C GLU A 313 -0.35 -5.33 7.01
N ILE A 314 0.92 -5.40 7.40
CA ILE A 314 2.07 -5.34 6.50
C ILE A 314 2.93 -6.55 6.81
N HIS A 315 3.13 -7.41 5.82
CA HIS A 315 3.93 -8.62 5.98
C HIS A 315 5.31 -8.40 5.38
N LEU A 316 6.34 -8.61 6.19
CA LEU A 316 7.74 -8.45 5.80
C LEU A 316 8.44 -9.81 5.78
N PRO A 317 9.40 -10.05 4.86
CA PRO A 317 10.14 -11.31 4.78
C PRO A 317 11.27 -11.40 5.82
N ALA A 318 11.60 -10.30 6.50
CA ALA A 318 12.62 -10.21 7.55
C ALA A 318 12.24 -9.10 8.55
N PRO A 319 12.73 -9.15 9.80
CA PRO A 319 12.50 -8.08 10.79
C PRO A 319 13.17 -6.76 10.38
N ILE A 320 12.66 -5.65 10.90
CA ILE A 320 13.19 -4.30 10.65
C ILE A 320 13.50 -3.55 11.94
N GLU A 321 14.43 -2.61 11.88
CA GLU A 321 14.79 -1.78 13.04
C GLU A 321 13.78 -0.65 13.28
N GLY A 322 13.25 -0.59 14.50
CA GLY A 322 12.24 0.40 14.90
C GLY A 322 10.84 0.05 14.37
N GLU A 323 10.48 -1.23 14.34
CA GLU A 323 9.15 -1.72 13.96
C GLU A 323 8.02 -1.04 14.76
N GLU A 324 8.19 -0.88 16.07
CA GLU A 324 7.22 -0.19 16.94
C GLU A 324 7.02 1.27 16.53
N ALA A 325 8.12 2.00 16.28
CA ALA A 325 8.08 3.38 15.83
C ALA A 325 7.47 3.53 14.44
N LEU A 326 7.73 2.58 13.53
CA LEU A 326 7.07 2.54 12.23
C LEU A 326 5.57 2.30 12.39
N ALA A 327 5.16 1.35 13.22
CA ALA A 327 3.75 1.03 13.45
C ALA A 327 2.99 2.21 14.06
N GLU A 328 3.60 2.92 15.02
CA GLU A 328 3.07 4.16 15.61
C GLU A 328 2.91 5.25 14.55
N TRP A 329 3.98 5.56 13.80
CA TRP A 329 3.95 6.57 12.75
C TRP A 329 2.92 6.27 11.65
N LEU A 330 2.81 5.01 11.23
CA LEU A 330 1.81 4.57 10.26
C LEU A 330 0.39 4.66 10.82
N SER A 331 0.19 4.37 12.10
CA SER A 331 -1.11 4.48 12.77
C SER A 331 -1.56 5.93 12.87
N GLU A 332 -0.67 6.85 13.24
CA GLU A 332 -0.94 8.30 13.23
C GLU A 332 -1.25 8.82 11.82
N LYS A 333 -0.49 8.35 10.83
CA LYS A 333 -0.72 8.70 9.42
C LYS A 333 -2.06 8.18 8.91
N ARG A 334 -2.46 6.98 9.35
CA ARG A 334 -3.77 6.40 9.06
C ARG A 334 -4.89 7.16 9.78
N ALA A 335 -4.69 7.61 11.01
CA ALA A 335 -5.69 8.40 11.76
C ALA A 335 -5.86 9.82 11.20
N SER A 336 -4.77 10.44 10.72
CA SER A 336 -4.78 11.78 10.09
C SER A 336 -5.21 11.77 8.62
N GLY A 337 -5.33 10.59 8.00
CA GLY A 337 -5.92 10.37 6.69
C GLY A 337 -7.39 9.96 6.81
N PHE A 338 -8.30 10.85 6.40
CA PHE A 338 -9.75 10.69 6.50
C PHE A 338 -10.29 9.26 6.20
N ILE A 339 -10.99 8.72 7.21
CA ILE A 339 -12.02 7.68 7.30
C ILE A 339 -12.24 6.77 6.07
N TYR A 340 -11.83 5.50 6.24
CA TYR A 340 -12.62 4.34 5.82
C TYR A 340 -12.81 3.42 7.04
N GLY A 341 -14.06 3.24 7.48
CA GLY A 341 -14.46 2.41 8.64
C GLY A 341 -14.16 0.91 8.43
N CYS A 342 -14.05 0.02 9.42
CA CYS A 342 -14.50 0.00 10.81
C CYS A 342 -13.45 -0.73 11.70
N LEU A 343 -13.41 -0.37 12.99
CA LEU A 343 -12.60 -0.98 14.06
C LEU A 343 -13.03 -2.42 14.37
N ARG A 344 -12.05 -3.30 14.59
CA ARG A 344 -12.13 -4.33 15.64
C ARG A 344 -10.72 -4.80 16.00
N ALA A 345 -10.39 -4.75 17.28
CA ALA A 345 -9.23 -5.41 17.86
C ALA A 345 -9.54 -6.90 18.01
N VAL A 346 -8.58 -7.78 17.68
CA VAL A 346 -8.62 -9.19 18.06
C VAL A 346 -7.33 -9.47 18.84
N PRO A 347 -7.40 -10.02 20.06
CA PRO A 347 -6.21 -10.28 20.88
C PRO A 347 -5.38 -11.45 20.32
N ARG A 348 -4.07 -11.44 20.62
CA ARG A 348 -3.11 -12.51 20.27
C ARG A 348 -3.63 -13.88 20.74
N PRO A 349 -3.54 -14.95 19.93
CA PRO A 349 -3.67 -16.30 20.45
C PRO A 349 -2.46 -16.64 21.31
N THR A 350 -2.68 -16.97 22.59
CA THR A 350 -1.68 -17.57 23.45
C THR A 350 -1.40 -19.01 23.00
N ALA A 351 -0.14 -19.31 22.73
CA ALA A 351 0.30 -20.66 22.37
C ALA A 351 0.21 -21.61 23.57
N SER A 352 -0.72 -22.56 23.53
CA SER A 352 -0.64 -23.78 24.35
C SER A 352 -0.12 -24.93 23.48
N ARG A 353 1.10 -25.38 23.77
CA ARG A 353 1.69 -26.61 23.23
C ARG A 353 0.91 -27.83 23.71
N SER A 354 0.77 -28.83 22.84
CA SER A 354 0.68 -30.25 23.21
C SER A 354 1.81 -30.99 22.47
N PRO A 355 2.74 -31.66 23.16
CA PRO A 355 3.79 -32.48 22.55
C PRO A 355 3.28 -33.92 22.44
N ASN A 356 2.84 -34.34 21.26
CA ASN A 356 2.89 -35.73 20.77
C ASN A 356 1.99 -35.87 19.54
N ALA A 357 2.56 -35.68 18.36
CA ALA A 357 2.05 -36.24 17.11
C ALA A 357 3.17 -36.22 16.06
N THR A 358 3.93 -37.30 15.98
CA THR A 358 4.78 -37.62 14.82
C THR A 358 3.96 -38.40 13.80
N PRO A 359 3.83 -37.96 12.53
CA PRO A 359 3.29 -38.79 11.47
C PRO A 359 4.43 -39.54 10.75
N SER A 360 4.32 -40.86 10.70
CA SER A 360 5.12 -41.78 9.87
C SER A 360 4.58 -41.86 8.44
N TRP A 361 5.47 -41.94 7.44
CA TRP A 361 5.15 -42.17 6.02
C TRP A 361 5.46 -43.62 5.60
N PRO A 362 4.68 -44.25 4.70
CA PRO A 362 5.01 -45.57 4.16
C PRO A 362 5.80 -45.51 2.84
N GLY A 363 6.89 -46.29 2.77
CA GLY A 363 7.24 -47.09 1.58
C GLY A 363 8.16 -46.50 0.50
N ASP A 364 9.48 -46.69 0.72
CA ASP A 364 10.60 -47.01 -0.18
C ASP A 364 10.55 -46.81 -1.70
N GLY A 365 11.67 -46.29 -2.24
CA GLY A 365 12.07 -46.52 -3.63
C GLY A 365 13.19 -45.63 -4.18
N GLY A 366 14.43 -45.77 -3.69
CA GLY A 366 15.65 -45.39 -4.41
C GLY A 366 16.21 -43.99 -4.17
N SER A 367 17.26 -43.89 -3.35
CA SER A 367 18.11 -42.70 -3.24
C SER A 367 19.23 -42.73 -4.28
N PRO A 368 19.45 -41.68 -5.09
CA PRO A 368 20.78 -41.37 -5.61
C PRO A 368 21.47 -40.40 -4.62
N ALA A 369 22.64 -40.81 -4.17
CA ALA A 369 23.50 -40.10 -3.25
C ALA A 369 23.87 -38.69 -3.76
N GLY A 370 23.79 -37.68 -2.87
CA GLY A 370 24.29 -36.33 -3.16
C GLY A 370 23.68 -35.16 -2.38
N PHE A 371 22.74 -35.38 -1.47
CA PHE A 371 22.17 -34.32 -0.63
C PHE A 371 22.84 -34.29 0.75
N MET A 372 23.69 -33.29 0.99
CA MET A 372 24.16 -32.93 2.33
C MET A 372 23.43 -31.67 2.81
N ASP A 373 22.81 -31.81 3.98
CA ASP A 373 22.35 -30.81 4.96
C ASP A 373 21.60 -29.56 4.47
N PHE A 374 20.29 -29.72 4.21
CA PHE A 374 19.30 -28.63 4.27
C PHE A 374 18.17 -29.02 5.24
N PRO A 375 17.57 -28.06 5.98
CA PRO A 375 16.43 -28.34 6.85
C PRO A 375 15.21 -28.83 6.03
N GLN A 376 14.45 -29.78 6.58
CA GLN A 376 13.38 -30.58 5.94
C GLN A 376 12.23 -29.83 5.23
N TRP A 377 12.25 -28.50 5.17
CA TRP A 377 11.24 -27.68 4.51
C TRP A 377 11.69 -27.08 3.18
N ALA A 378 12.94 -27.30 2.76
CA ALA A 378 13.50 -26.80 1.51
C ALA A 378 13.76 -27.94 0.52
N TYR A 379 13.09 -27.93 -0.64
CA TYR A 379 13.46 -28.74 -1.80
C TYR A 379 13.87 -27.81 -2.95
N MET A 380 15.02 -28.08 -3.57
CA MET A 380 15.38 -27.50 -4.86
C MET A 380 14.99 -28.48 -5.97
N VAL A 381 14.25 -28.02 -6.98
CA VAL A 381 14.22 -28.71 -8.28
C VAL A 381 15.34 -28.10 -9.13
N SER A 382 16.31 -28.93 -9.50
CA SER A 382 17.42 -28.55 -10.37
C SER A 382 16.95 -28.38 -11.82
N GLN A 383 17.59 -27.48 -12.56
CA GLN A 383 17.39 -27.27 -14.00
C GLN A 383 17.60 -28.54 -14.86
N ALA A 384 18.15 -29.62 -14.30
CA ALA A 384 18.36 -30.88 -15.01
C ALA A 384 17.04 -31.67 -15.27
N ASP A 385 16.00 -31.50 -14.45
CA ASP A 385 14.76 -32.28 -14.57
C ASP A 385 13.73 -31.67 -15.53
N ILE A 386 13.97 -30.44 -16.02
CA ILE A 386 13.06 -29.72 -16.92
C ILE A 386 13.93 -29.03 -17.97
N GLY A 387 14.20 -29.73 -19.08
CA GLY A 387 15.15 -29.32 -20.10
C GLY A 387 14.78 -28.03 -20.86
N PHE A 388 14.95 -26.86 -20.24
CA PHE A 388 14.86 -25.56 -20.90
C PHE A 388 15.87 -24.55 -20.33
N ASN A 389 16.52 -23.85 -21.25
CA ASN A 389 17.68 -22.98 -21.04
C ASN A 389 17.21 -21.52 -20.96
N ALA A 390 17.24 -20.86 -19.79
CA ALA A 390 17.00 -19.42 -19.67
C ALA A 390 17.68 -18.78 -18.44
N SER A 391 18.25 -17.59 -18.64
CA SER A 391 19.28 -16.98 -17.80
C SER A 391 18.80 -15.75 -17.00
N PHE A 392 17.92 -15.86 -15.98
CA PHE A 392 17.65 -14.76 -15.02
C PHE A 392 17.12 -15.28 -13.65
N PRO A 393 17.50 -14.70 -12.49
CA PRO A 393 17.10 -15.21 -11.17
C PRO A 393 15.71 -14.73 -10.71
N GLN A 394 14.97 -15.63 -10.06
CA GLN A 394 13.61 -15.45 -9.51
C GLN A 394 13.67 -15.39 -7.98
N ALA A 395 12.90 -14.52 -7.33
CA ALA A 395 12.85 -14.39 -5.87
C ALA A 395 11.49 -14.86 -5.30
N MET A 396 11.52 -15.56 -4.17
CA MET A 396 10.38 -16.26 -3.54
C MET A 396 10.20 -15.81 -2.08
N ILE A 397 8.97 -15.66 -1.61
CA ILE A 397 8.62 -15.20 -0.25
C ILE A 397 7.80 -16.30 0.43
N PHE A 398 8.14 -16.68 1.67
CA PHE A 398 7.38 -17.64 2.48
C PHE A 398 6.83 -16.99 3.75
N LEU A 399 5.58 -17.31 4.12
CA LEU A 399 4.98 -17.00 5.41
C LEU A 399 4.32 -18.26 6.02
N PRO A 400 4.41 -18.49 7.34
CA PRO A 400 3.73 -19.61 7.98
C PRO A 400 2.22 -19.33 8.07
N ASN A 401 1.39 -20.30 7.63
CA ASN A 401 -0.08 -20.33 7.68
C ASN A 401 -0.90 -19.55 6.62
N LYS A 402 -0.30 -18.84 5.67
CA LYS A 402 -1.00 -18.34 4.46
C LYS A 402 -0.03 -18.40 3.28
N ILE A 403 -0.36 -19.15 2.22
CA ILE A 403 0.51 -19.35 1.06
C ILE A 403 0.17 -18.32 -0.04
N PHE A 404 1.17 -17.61 -0.54
CA PHE A 404 1.11 -16.85 -1.79
C PHE A 404 2.28 -17.24 -2.69
N TYR A 405 2.02 -17.54 -3.96
CA TYR A 405 3.05 -17.80 -4.97
C TYR A 405 3.02 -16.70 -6.03
N TYR A 406 4.20 -16.27 -6.51
CA TYR A 406 4.35 -15.67 -7.84
C TYR A 406 5.70 -15.98 -8.47
N LEU A 407 5.69 -16.25 -9.78
CA LEU A 407 6.85 -16.46 -10.65
C LEU A 407 6.49 -15.84 -12.01
N ALA A 408 7.38 -15.04 -12.59
CA ALA A 408 7.08 -14.21 -13.76
C ALA A 408 7.26 -14.95 -15.10
N ALA A 409 6.27 -14.73 -15.97
CA ALA A 409 6.21 -14.87 -17.44
C ALA A 409 5.41 -16.09 -17.97
N GLY A 410 4.31 -15.80 -18.69
CA GLY A 410 3.54 -16.78 -19.45
C GLY A 410 2.12 -17.11 -18.95
N GLY A 411 1.40 -16.13 -18.37
CA GLY A 411 -0.07 -16.08 -18.43
C GLY A 411 -0.89 -17.32 -18.04
N TYR A 412 -0.64 -17.98 -16.89
CA TYR A 412 -1.64 -18.79 -16.18
C TYR A 412 -1.37 -18.75 -14.66
N VAL A 413 -2.45 -18.79 -13.85
CA VAL A 413 -2.43 -18.81 -12.37
C VAL A 413 -3.01 -20.14 -11.91
N VAL A 414 -2.32 -20.87 -11.02
CA VAL A 414 -2.83 -22.11 -10.38
C VAL A 414 -2.90 -21.90 -8.86
N TYR A 415 -4.04 -22.26 -8.26
CA TYR A 415 -4.32 -22.21 -6.82
C TYR A 415 -4.37 -23.62 -6.23
N PHE A 416 -3.88 -23.81 -4.99
CA PHE A 416 -4.32 -24.93 -4.13
C PHE A 416 -4.40 -24.56 -2.64
N SER A 417 -5.38 -25.17 -1.97
CA SER A 417 -5.86 -24.95 -0.60
C SER A 417 -5.18 -25.82 0.47
N ASN A 418 -5.34 -25.41 1.74
CA ASN A 418 -4.89 -26.04 3.00
C ASN A 418 -5.18 -27.57 3.14
N PRO A 419 -4.30 -28.40 3.75
CA PRO A 419 -4.46 -29.86 3.90
C PRO A 419 -5.56 -30.37 4.86
N ARG A 420 -6.63 -29.63 5.13
CA ARG A 420 -7.72 -30.09 6.01
C ARG A 420 -9.08 -30.17 5.31
N VAL A 421 -9.17 -30.87 4.20
CA VAL A 421 -10.41 -31.53 3.74
C VAL A 421 -10.01 -32.83 3.04
N GLY A 422 -10.63 -33.94 3.42
CA GLY A 422 -10.28 -35.30 2.99
C GLY A 422 -10.50 -35.57 1.50
N ALA A 423 -9.74 -36.57 1.03
CA ALA A 423 -9.86 -37.35 -0.20
C ALA A 423 -10.95 -36.96 -1.22
N ALA A 424 -10.51 -36.55 -2.41
CA ALA A 424 -11.29 -36.71 -3.64
C ALA A 424 -10.39 -37.37 -4.71
N THR A 425 -10.73 -38.62 -5.04
CA THR A 425 -10.11 -39.46 -6.06
C THR A 425 -10.40 -38.91 -7.46
N VAL A 426 -9.36 -38.66 -8.25
CA VAL A 426 -9.50 -38.30 -9.68
C VAL A 426 -9.31 -39.56 -10.52
N LYS A 427 -10.36 -39.99 -11.23
CA LYS A 427 -10.27 -40.99 -12.31
C LYS A 427 -9.97 -40.28 -13.65
N PRO A 428 -9.13 -40.83 -14.53
CA PRO A 428 -8.93 -40.29 -15.87
C PRO A 428 -10.09 -40.70 -16.79
N MET A 429 -10.52 -39.79 -17.68
CA MET A 429 -11.28 -40.14 -18.89
C MET A 429 -10.35 -40.15 -20.11
N PRO A 430 -10.62 -41.01 -21.10
CA PRO A 430 -9.72 -41.29 -22.21
C PRO A 430 -9.82 -40.21 -23.29
N GLY A 431 -8.70 -39.93 -23.96
CA GLY A 431 -8.67 -39.10 -25.16
C GLY A 431 -9.23 -39.83 -26.38
N PRO A 432 -9.37 -39.12 -27.52
CA PRO A 432 -9.08 -39.68 -28.83
C PRO A 432 -7.57 -39.76 -29.09
#